data_AF-A0A2N3G0A6-F1
#
_entry.id   AF-A0A2N3G0A6-F1
#
_cell.length_a   1.000
_cell.length_b   1.000
_cell.length_c   1.000
_cell.angle_alpha   90.00
_cell.angle_beta   90.00
_cell.angle_gamma   90.00
#
_symmetry.space_group_name_H-M   'P 1'
#
loop_
_entity.id
_entity.type
_entity.pdbx_description
1 polymer ?
#
loop_
_entity_poly.entity_id
_entity_poly.type
_entity_poly.pdbx_seq_one_letter_code
_entity_poly.pdbx_strand_id
1 'polypeptide(L)'
;MPLVSRSRVGAVAFDRLIRDGTCTALSPAFALPRDIPETPGLRALAVRDSVPAHTVLSGLGGLWVALGGPPPPVLDVVGARGLHRVVTTDTPATGVPATPQVAFHSGLAHTEASVTLMGLTVANIGRCCIDALRWGRHALAIPAVAGAVRGGDVTMEALHSAFAADHPRGPGHARLRSVWNGLAPALAGLSAAHESGVTTAGRAALSP
;
A
#
# COMPACT_ATOMS: atom_id res chain seq x y z
N MET A 1 22.00 7.81 0.22
CA MET A 1 20.61 7.40 0.50
C MET A 1 20.67 6.18 1.43
N PRO A 2 19.97 6.14 2.57
CA PRO A 2 20.26 5.19 3.64
C PRO A 2 19.75 3.75 3.40
N LEU A 3 19.12 3.44 2.26
CA LEU A 3 18.68 2.08 1.97
C LEU A 3 19.87 1.16 1.69
N VAL A 4 19.94 0.05 2.42
CA VAL A 4 20.83 -1.07 2.10
C VAL A 4 20.12 -1.93 1.07
N SER A 5 20.74 -2.11 -0.09
CA SER A 5 20.18 -2.89 -1.20
C SER A 5 20.78 -4.29 -1.24
N ARG A 6 19.93 -5.32 -1.32
CA ARG A 6 20.34 -6.73 -1.40
C ARG A 6 21.23 -7.01 -2.62
N SER A 7 20.97 -6.37 -3.75
CA SER A 7 21.77 -6.54 -4.97
C SER A 7 23.15 -5.89 -4.88
N ARG A 8 23.32 -4.85 -4.05
CA ARG A 8 24.61 -4.17 -3.86
C ARG A 8 25.52 -4.88 -2.87
N VAL A 9 24.96 -5.41 -1.78
CA VAL A 9 25.76 -6.09 -0.74
C VAL A 9 25.84 -7.60 -0.93
N GLY A 10 24.98 -8.17 -1.77
CA GLY A 10 24.86 -9.62 -1.98
C GLY A 10 23.90 -10.28 -0.99
N ALA A 11 23.22 -11.35 -1.43
CA ALA A 11 22.14 -11.99 -0.69
C ALA A 11 22.57 -12.50 0.70
N VAL A 12 23.70 -13.20 0.79
CA VAL A 12 24.20 -13.76 2.06
C VAL A 12 24.55 -12.67 3.06
N ALA A 13 25.22 -11.61 2.61
CA ALA A 13 25.58 -10.48 3.48
C ALA A 13 24.33 -9.72 3.93
N PHE A 14 23.36 -9.51 3.02
CA PHE A 14 22.08 -8.89 3.35
C PHE A 14 21.32 -9.67 4.42
N ASP A 15 21.16 -10.98 4.21
CA ASP A 15 20.43 -11.86 5.14
C ASP A 15 21.12 -11.91 6.51
N ARG A 16 22.46 -11.81 6.54
CA ARG A 16 23.23 -11.69 7.77
C ARG A 16 23.02 -10.34 8.48
N LEU A 17 23.02 -9.22 7.76
CA LEU A 17 22.75 -7.90 8.34
C LEU A 17 21.39 -7.83 9.04
N ILE A 18 20.37 -8.48 8.45
CA ILE A 18 19.04 -8.62 9.06
C ILE A 18 19.09 -9.53 10.29
N ARG A 19 19.71 -10.72 10.16
CA ARG A 19 19.78 -11.70 11.24
C ARG A 19 20.53 -11.17 12.47
N ASP A 20 21.63 -10.45 12.24
CA ASP A 20 22.46 -9.87 13.29
C ASP A 20 21.83 -8.58 13.87
N GLY A 21 20.65 -8.16 13.37
CA GLY A 21 19.92 -6.99 13.84
C GLY A 21 20.59 -5.66 13.51
N THR A 22 21.59 -5.65 12.62
CA THR A 22 22.24 -4.42 12.16
C THR A 22 21.31 -3.61 11.25
N CYS A 23 20.43 -4.32 10.53
CA CYS A 23 19.41 -3.72 9.67
C CYS A 23 18.04 -4.34 9.94
N THR A 24 16.99 -3.56 9.70
CA THR A 24 15.60 -4.00 9.69
C THR A 24 15.13 -4.15 8.24
N ALA A 25 14.49 -5.27 7.92
CA ALA A 25 14.00 -5.52 6.57
C ALA A 25 12.84 -4.56 6.24
N LEU A 26 12.96 -3.85 5.11
CA LEU A 26 11.91 -2.97 4.58
C LEU A 26 11.11 -3.68 3.49
N SER A 27 11.80 -4.43 2.64
CA SER A 27 11.25 -5.29 1.58
C SER A 27 12.21 -6.45 1.31
N PRO A 28 11.84 -7.44 0.48
CA PRO A 28 12.78 -8.50 0.08
C PRO A 28 14.07 -7.99 -0.59
N ALA A 29 14.07 -6.76 -1.08
CA ALA A 29 15.14 -6.13 -1.84
C ALA A 29 15.94 -5.08 -1.04
N PHE A 30 15.33 -4.51 0.01
CA PHE A 30 15.85 -3.34 0.71
C PHE A 30 15.70 -3.49 2.22
N ALA A 31 16.68 -2.94 2.94
CA ALA A 31 16.69 -2.85 4.39
C ALA A 31 17.08 -1.44 4.85
N LEU A 32 16.75 -1.13 6.09
CA LEU A 32 17.13 0.09 6.78
C LEU A 32 18.15 -0.22 7.87
N PRO A 33 19.20 0.59 8.06
CA PRO A 33 19.99 0.55 9.28
C PRO A 33 19.08 0.69 10.51
N ARG A 34 19.40 -0.02 11.59
CA ARG A 34 18.52 -0.15 12.77
C ARG A 34 18.12 1.18 13.41
N ASP A 35 19.00 2.17 13.35
CA ASP A 35 18.83 3.50 13.93
C ASP A 35 18.03 4.47 13.03
N ILE A 36 17.72 4.06 11.79
CA ILE A 36 16.95 4.87 10.86
C ILE A 36 15.47 4.48 10.93
N PRO A 37 14.58 5.38 11.37
CA PRO A 37 13.16 5.08 11.44
C PRO A 37 12.58 4.87 10.05
N GLU A 38 11.65 3.92 9.95
CA GLU A 38 10.90 3.71 8.72
C GLU A 38 9.94 4.88 8.47
N THR A 39 9.96 5.42 7.25
CA THR A 39 9.11 6.54 6.84
C THR A 39 8.45 6.26 5.50
N PRO A 40 7.33 6.94 5.17
CA PRO A 40 6.72 6.85 3.85
C PRO A 40 7.70 7.16 2.71
N GLY A 41 8.58 8.15 2.90
CA GLY A 41 9.60 8.51 1.90
C GLY A 41 10.59 7.37 1.63
N LEU A 42 11.01 6.63 2.67
CA LEU A 42 11.93 5.49 2.52
C LEU A 42 11.26 4.30 1.85
N ARG A 43 9.98 4.02 2.17
CA ARG A 43 9.20 3.00 1.45
C ARG A 43 8.98 3.38 -0.01
N ALA A 44 8.64 4.64 -0.30
CA ALA A 44 8.51 5.14 -1.67
C ALA A 44 9.82 4.95 -2.45
N LEU A 45 10.95 5.31 -1.86
CA LEU A 45 12.28 5.11 -2.46
C LEU A 45 12.58 3.64 -2.76
N ALA A 46 12.12 2.71 -1.91
CA ALA A 46 12.35 1.28 -2.10
C ALA A 46 11.61 0.68 -3.31
N VAL A 47 10.56 1.33 -3.81
CA VAL A 47 9.76 0.84 -4.95
C VAL A 47 9.78 1.76 -6.16
N ARG A 48 10.26 3.00 -6.00
CA ARG A 48 10.27 4.02 -7.07
C ARG A 48 10.85 3.51 -8.37
N ASP A 49 11.99 2.84 -8.33
CA ASP A 49 12.68 2.42 -9.56
C ASP A 49 11.98 1.23 -10.24
N SER A 50 11.04 0.56 -9.56
CA SER A 50 10.17 -0.47 -10.15
C SER A 50 8.88 0.10 -10.73
N VAL A 51 8.42 1.26 -10.25
CA VAL A 51 7.17 1.89 -10.67
C VAL A 51 7.44 2.91 -11.80
N PRO A 52 6.90 2.72 -13.01
CA PRO A 52 7.12 3.68 -14.09
C PRO A 52 6.62 5.08 -13.74
N ALA A 53 7.41 6.10 -14.06
CA ALA A 53 7.14 7.50 -13.67
C ALA A 53 5.81 8.08 -14.19
N HIS A 54 5.23 7.50 -15.25
CA HIS A 54 3.95 7.91 -15.83
C HIS A 54 2.73 7.18 -15.22
N THR A 55 2.95 6.41 -14.15
CA THR A 55 1.91 5.64 -13.45
C THR A 55 1.80 6.09 -11.99
N VAL A 56 0.66 5.78 -11.39
CA VAL A 56 0.37 6.06 -9.98
C VAL A 56 0.37 4.74 -9.20
N LEU A 57 1.17 4.65 -8.15
CA LEU A 57 1.13 3.51 -7.24
C LEU A 57 -0.17 3.53 -6.43
N SER A 58 -0.89 2.42 -6.41
CA SER A 58 -2.15 2.28 -5.67
C SER A 58 -2.22 0.92 -4.96
N GLY A 59 -3.41 0.55 -4.50
CA GLY A 59 -3.67 -0.74 -3.86
C GLY A 59 -2.86 -0.97 -2.60
N LEU A 60 -2.44 -2.21 -2.38
CA LEU A 60 -1.63 -2.59 -1.23
C LEU A 60 -0.26 -1.90 -1.23
N GLY A 61 0.30 -1.60 -2.41
CA GLY A 61 1.58 -0.89 -2.53
C GLY A 61 1.47 0.54 -2.02
N GLY A 62 0.40 1.24 -2.41
CA GLY A 62 0.13 2.59 -1.94
C GLY A 62 -0.16 2.63 -0.43
N LEU A 63 -0.95 1.68 0.09
CA LEU A 63 -1.19 1.55 1.53
C LEU A 63 0.09 1.28 2.32
N TRP A 64 0.94 0.36 1.83
CA TRP A 64 2.22 0.09 2.47
C TRP A 64 3.10 1.34 2.48
N VAL A 65 3.23 2.06 1.36
CA VAL A 65 4.00 3.32 1.32
C VAL A 65 3.42 4.34 2.32
N ALA A 66 2.12 4.55 2.34
CA ALA A 66 1.49 5.55 3.22
C ALA A 66 1.58 5.17 4.71
N LEU A 67 1.22 3.93 5.06
CA LEU A 67 0.92 3.52 6.44
C LEU A 67 1.93 2.52 7.02
N GLY A 68 2.79 1.93 6.20
CA GLY A 68 3.74 0.88 6.60
C GLY A 68 3.10 -0.51 6.66
N GLY A 69 3.68 -1.39 7.48
CA GLY A 69 3.29 -2.79 7.58
C GLY A 69 4.04 -3.70 6.60
N PRO A 70 3.56 -4.94 6.40
CA PRO A 70 4.23 -5.88 5.51
C PRO A 70 4.23 -5.41 4.05
N PRO A 71 5.37 -5.45 3.35
CA PRO A 71 5.45 -5.08 1.94
C PRO A 71 4.64 -6.08 1.10
N PRO A 72 3.83 -5.61 0.13
CA PRO A 72 3.05 -6.51 -0.70
C PRO A 72 3.94 -7.23 -1.73
N PRO A 73 3.57 -8.46 -2.13
CA PRO A 73 4.33 -9.21 -3.14
C PRO A 73 4.18 -8.64 -4.57
N VAL A 74 3.12 -7.87 -4.81
CA VAL A 74 2.80 -7.23 -6.10
C VAL A 74 2.48 -5.76 -5.85
N LEU A 75 3.02 -4.88 -6.68
CA LEU A 75 2.72 -3.46 -6.72
C LEU A 75 1.69 -3.19 -7.82
N ASP A 76 0.51 -2.72 -7.43
CA ASP A 76 -0.53 -2.29 -8.36
C ASP A 76 -0.26 -0.85 -8.80
N VAL A 77 -0.06 -0.64 -10.10
CA VAL A 77 0.15 0.69 -10.69
C VAL A 77 -0.98 1.01 -11.65
N VAL A 78 -1.40 2.28 -11.66
CA VAL A 78 -2.51 2.76 -12.46
C VAL A 78 -2.01 3.83 -13.43
N GLY A 79 -2.21 3.59 -14.73
CA GLY A 79 -1.85 4.53 -15.79
C GLY A 79 -3.05 4.95 -16.63
N ALA A 80 -2.79 5.77 -17.64
CA ALA A 80 -3.76 6.08 -18.69
C ALA A 80 -4.33 4.80 -19.34
N ARG A 81 -5.58 4.89 -19.81
CA ARG A 81 -6.25 3.79 -20.52
C ARG A 81 -5.39 3.28 -21.69
N GLY A 82 -5.30 1.96 -21.83
CA GLY A 82 -4.50 1.31 -22.89
C GLY A 82 -3.11 0.83 -22.44
N LEU A 83 -2.65 1.20 -21.24
CA LEU A 83 -1.40 0.70 -20.65
C LEU A 83 -1.63 -0.62 -19.89
N HIS A 84 -1.97 -1.70 -20.60
CA HIS A 84 -1.97 -3.04 -20.01
C HIS A 84 -0.69 -3.77 -20.38
N ARG A 85 0.20 -3.95 -19.39
CA ARG A 85 1.34 -4.87 -19.50
C ARG A 85 1.67 -5.41 -18.13
N VAL A 86 1.61 -6.72 -17.91
CA VAL A 86 2.28 -7.29 -16.73
C VAL A 86 3.75 -7.38 -17.09
N VAL A 87 4.61 -6.64 -16.40
CA VAL A 87 6.06 -6.83 -16.49
C VAL A 87 6.42 -7.79 -15.38
N THR A 88 6.51 -9.07 -15.70
CA THR A 88 7.19 -10.05 -14.85
C THR A 88 8.68 -9.77 -14.92
N THR A 89 9.26 -9.35 -13.80
CA THR A 89 10.71 -9.42 -13.60
C THR A 89 11.10 -10.89 -13.44
N ASP A 90 12.12 -11.31 -14.18
CA ASP A 90 12.60 -12.69 -14.18
C ASP A 90 12.82 -13.18 -12.75
N THR A 91 12.17 -14.28 -12.40
CA THR A 91 12.39 -14.97 -11.13
C THR A 91 13.75 -15.67 -11.24
N PRO A 92 14.78 -15.29 -10.45
CA PRO A 92 16.02 -16.05 -10.45
C PRO A 92 15.73 -17.47 -9.95
N ALA A 93 16.50 -18.46 -10.42
CA ALA A 93 16.37 -19.88 -10.04
C ALA A 93 16.44 -20.16 -8.52
N THR A 94 16.71 -19.15 -7.70
CA THR A 94 16.75 -19.18 -6.23
C THR A 94 15.42 -18.87 -5.53
N GLY A 95 14.32 -18.69 -6.27
CA GLY A 95 12.95 -18.84 -5.74
C GLY A 95 12.31 -17.64 -5.04
N VAL A 96 12.99 -16.48 -4.97
CA VAL A 96 12.37 -15.22 -4.52
C VAL A 96 12.82 -14.08 -5.45
N PRO A 97 11.92 -13.40 -6.18
CA PRO A 97 12.32 -12.28 -7.01
C PRO A 97 12.88 -11.16 -6.13
N ALA A 98 14.05 -10.64 -6.52
CA ALA A 98 14.72 -9.55 -5.83
C ALA A 98 14.03 -8.19 -6.05
N THR A 99 13.02 -8.12 -6.91
CA THR A 99 12.20 -6.94 -7.18
C THR A 99 10.73 -7.33 -7.07
N PRO A 100 9.87 -6.44 -6.54
CA PRO A 100 8.44 -6.70 -6.47
C PRO A 100 7.86 -6.77 -7.89
N GLN A 101 6.93 -7.69 -8.12
CA GLN A 101 6.21 -7.78 -9.38
C GLN A 101 5.32 -6.55 -9.54
N VAL A 102 5.21 -6.00 -10.75
CA VAL A 102 4.38 -4.81 -11.04
C VAL A 102 3.20 -5.21 -11.91
N ALA A 103 1.98 -4.95 -11.41
CA ALA A 103 0.73 -5.18 -12.13
C ALA A 103 0.13 -3.85 -12.59
N PHE A 104 -0.17 -3.76 -13.89
CA PHE A 104 -0.65 -2.54 -14.52
C PHE A 104 -2.16 -2.58 -14.72
N HIS A 105 -2.80 -1.51 -14.28
CA HIS A 105 -4.23 -1.30 -14.40
C HIS A 105 -4.54 0.04 -15.04
N SER A 106 -5.71 0.14 -15.65
CA SER A 106 -6.31 1.43 -16.00
C SER A 106 -7.38 1.76 -14.97
N GLY A 107 -7.43 3.00 -14.48
CA GLY A 107 -8.37 3.37 -13.43
C GLY A 107 -8.27 4.84 -13.02
N LEU A 108 -9.13 5.21 -12.08
CA LEU A 108 -9.29 6.60 -11.63
C LEU A 108 -8.10 7.13 -10.84
N ALA A 109 -7.29 6.26 -10.22
CA ALA A 109 -6.10 6.68 -9.49
C ALA A 109 -5.12 7.51 -10.34
N HIS A 110 -5.14 7.37 -11.67
CA HIS A 110 -4.33 8.20 -12.57
C HIS A 110 -4.83 9.64 -12.71
N THR A 111 -6.10 9.91 -12.40
CA THR A 111 -6.76 11.21 -12.56
C THR A 111 -7.20 11.85 -11.23
N GLU A 112 -7.16 11.08 -10.14
CA GLU A 112 -7.53 11.54 -8.80
C GLU A 112 -6.35 12.19 -8.06
N ALA A 113 -6.67 12.90 -6.99
CA ALA A 113 -5.69 13.50 -6.09
C ALA A 113 -4.69 12.43 -5.60
N SER A 114 -3.41 12.75 -5.77
CA SER A 114 -2.26 11.89 -5.47
C SER A 114 -1.18 12.69 -4.76
N VAL A 115 -0.31 12.01 -4.01
CA VAL A 115 0.85 12.60 -3.34
C VAL A 115 2.11 12.11 -4.03
N THR A 116 3.05 13.02 -4.31
CA THR A 116 4.37 12.65 -4.83
C THR A 116 5.38 12.58 -3.69
N LEU A 117 5.94 11.39 -3.47
CA LEU A 117 6.95 11.11 -2.46
C LEU A 117 8.23 10.66 -3.15
N MET A 118 9.31 11.43 -3.00
CA MET A 118 10.63 11.05 -3.53
C MET A 118 10.65 10.74 -5.04
N GLY A 119 9.75 11.36 -5.81
CA GLY A 119 9.58 11.14 -7.26
C GLY A 119 8.63 9.99 -7.63
N LEU A 120 8.00 9.33 -6.66
CA LEU A 120 6.94 8.34 -6.86
C LEU A 120 5.58 8.99 -6.61
N THR A 121 4.65 8.88 -7.56
CA THR A 121 3.26 9.30 -7.36
C THR A 121 2.45 8.16 -6.74
N VAL A 122 1.79 8.45 -5.62
CA VAL A 122 0.98 7.49 -4.86
C VAL A 122 -0.45 8.03 -4.76
N ALA A 123 -1.43 7.18 -5.03
CA ALA A 123 -2.84 7.54 -4.88
C ALA A 123 -3.17 7.86 -3.42
N ASN A 124 -4.23 8.64 -3.19
CA ASN A 124 -4.73 8.86 -1.83
C ASN A 124 -5.14 7.53 -1.15
N ILE A 125 -5.18 7.52 0.18
CA ILE A 125 -5.42 6.29 0.97
C ILE A 125 -6.77 5.65 0.64
N GLY A 126 -7.84 6.46 0.48
CA GLY A 126 -9.16 5.96 0.11
C GLY A 126 -9.15 5.19 -1.22
N ARG A 127 -8.53 5.75 -2.24
CA ARG A 127 -8.33 5.10 -3.54
C ARG A 127 -7.46 3.84 -3.42
N CYS A 128 -6.38 3.89 -2.64
CA CYS A 128 -5.55 2.72 -2.37
C CYS A 128 -6.33 1.58 -1.73
N CYS A 129 -7.22 1.87 -0.77
CA CYS A 129 -8.10 0.88 -0.15
C CYS A 129 -9.03 0.22 -1.19
N ILE A 130 -9.70 1.01 -2.03
CA ILE A 130 -10.61 0.47 -3.04
C ILE A 130 -9.87 -0.37 -4.09
N ASP A 131 -8.70 0.09 -4.56
CA ASP A 131 -7.87 -0.66 -5.50
C ASP A 131 -7.32 -1.96 -4.87
N ALA A 132 -6.96 -1.94 -3.58
CA ALA A 132 -6.51 -3.13 -2.86
C ALA A 132 -7.62 -4.20 -2.80
N LEU A 133 -8.86 -3.81 -2.52
CA LEU A 133 -10.02 -4.72 -2.50
C LEU A 133 -10.38 -5.22 -3.91
N ARG A 134 -10.14 -4.41 -4.93
CA ARG A 134 -10.44 -4.72 -6.33
C ARG A 134 -9.46 -5.74 -6.93
N TRP A 135 -8.17 -5.46 -6.86
CA TRP A 135 -7.13 -6.23 -7.57
C TRP A 135 -6.36 -7.15 -6.64
N GLY A 136 -6.09 -6.70 -5.41
CA GLY A 136 -5.28 -7.42 -4.44
C GLY A 136 -5.84 -8.76 -3.99
N ARG A 137 -5.00 -9.54 -3.31
CA ARG A 137 -5.41 -10.76 -2.61
C ARG A 137 -6.21 -10.36 -1.37
N HIS A 138 -7.44 -10.82 -1.25
CA HIS A 138 -8.35 -10.40 -0.17
C HIS A 138 -7.84 -10.72 1.23
N ALA A 139 -7.09 -11.83 1.39
CA ALA A 139 -6.42 -12.18 2.64
C ALA A 139 -5.40 -11.12 3.12
N LEU A 140 -4.87 -10.28 2.22
CA LEU A 140 -3.97 -9.18 2.54
C LEU A 140 -4.70 -7.83 2.54
N ALA A 141 -5.59 -7.61 1.55
CA ALA A 141 -6.30 -6.35 1.38
C ALA A 141 -7.27 -6.07 2.53
N ILE A 142 -8.05 -7.06 2.97
CA ILE A 142 -9.09 -6.85 4.01
C ILE A 142 -8.45 -6.42 5.34
N PRO A 143 -7.42 -7.10 5.88
CA PRO A 143 -6.75 -6.65 7.10
C PRO A 143 -6.11 -5.27 6.97
N ALA A 144 -5.49 -4.95 5.83
CA ALA A 144 -4.86 -3.65 5.60
C ALA A 144 -5.89 -2.51 5.60
N VAL A 145 -7.01 -2.67 4.89
CA VAL A 145 -8.10 -1.68 4.85
C VAL A 145 -8.76 -1.54 6.21
N ALA A 146 -9.04 -2.65 6.91
CA ALA A 146 -9.58 -2.61 8.26
C ALA A 146 -8.61 -1.94 9.25
N GLY A 147 -7.31 -2.13 9.08
CA GLY A 147 -6.26 -1.45 9.84
C GLY A 147 -6.30 0.06 9.64
N ALA A 148 -6.34 0.52 8.39
CA ALA A 148 -6.41 1.94 8.05
C ALA A 148 -7.67 2.62 8.63
N VAL A 149 -8.83 1.96 8.54
CA VAL A 149 -10.07 2.47 9.14
C VAL A 149 -9.97 2.52 10.67
N ARG A 150 -9.48 1.45 11.30
CA ARG A 150 -9.30 1.39 12.76
C ARG A 150 -8.31 2.44 13.28
N GLY A 151 -7.27 2.74 12.49
CA GLY A 151 -6.27 3.76 12.78
C GLY A 151 -6.75 5.20 12.58
N GLY A 152 -7.90 5.40 11.91
CA GLY A 152 -8.37 6.72 11.54
C GLY A 152 -7.65 7.32 10.32
N ASP A 153 -6.82 6.54 9.62
CA ASP A 153 -6.06 6.96 8.43
C ASP A 153 -6.97 7.21 7.22
N VAL A 154 -8.17 6.62 7.23
CA VAL A 154 -9.20 6.81 6.22
C VAL A 154 -10.58 6.72 6.86
N THR A 155 -11.45 7.67 6.51
CA THR A 155 -12.84 7.70 6.99
C THR A 155 -13.72 6.80 6.13
N MET A 156 -14.84 6.35 6.69
CA MET A 156 -15.87 5.66 5.90
C MET A 156 -16.44 6.52 4.78
N GLU A 157 -16.58 7.83 5.00
CA GLU A 157 -17.02 8.77 3.97
C GLU A 157 -16.06 8.76 2.76
N ALA A 158 -14.74 8.82 3.01
CA ALA A 158 -13.75 8.78 1.96
C ALA A 158 -13.78 7.45 1.18
N LEU A 159 -13.99 6.32 1.87
CA LEU A 159 -14.13 5.02 1.21
C LEU A 159 -15.41 4.91 0.38
N HIS A 160 -16.54 5.40 0.90
CA HIS A 160 -17.80 5.44 0.15
C HIS A 160 -17.68 6.31 -1.11
N SER A 161 -17.05 7.48 -0.98
CA SER A 161 -16.80 8.37 -2.11
C SER A 161 -15.93 7.69 -3.18
N ALA A 162 -14.81 7.08 -2.77
CA ALA A 162 -13.91 6.35 -3.68
C ALA A 162 -14.59 5.13 -4.35
N PHE A 163 -15.44 4.41 -3.62
CA PHE A 163 -16.23 3.31 -4.18
C PHE A 163 -17.30 3.79 -5.17
N ALA A 164 -17.99 4.89 -4.85
CA ALA A 164 -19.06 5.45 -5.67
C ALA A 164 -18.53 6.05 -6.99
N ALA A 165 -17.31 6.57 -6.99
CA ALA A 165 -16.65 7.07 -8.20
C ALA A 165 -16.40 5.97 -9.25
N ASP A 166 -16.32 4.71 -8.83
CA ASP A 166 -15.94 3.61 -9.70
C ASP A 166 -17.03 3.17 -10.68
N HIS A 167 -16.65 3.04 -11.95
CA HIS A 167 -17.59 2.69 -13.01
C HIS A 167 -18.16 1.27 -12.82
N PRO A 168 -19.51 1.07 -12.81
CA PRO A 168 -20.12 -0.23 -12.54
C PRO A 168 -19.76 -1.36 -13.52
N ARG A 169 -19.39 -0.99 -14.74
CA ARG A 169 -18.94 -1.93 -15.79
C ARG A 169 -17.42 -2.00 -15.94
N GLY A 170 -16.68 -1.37 -15.02
CA GLY A 170 -15.22 -1.39 -15.03
C GLY A 170 -14.65 -2.79 -14.72
N PRO A 171 -13.46 -3.13 -15.23
CA PRO A 171 -12.78 -4.37 -14.87
C PRO A 171 -12.64 -4.52 -13.35
N GLY A 172 -13.00 -5.68 -12.83
CA GLY A 172 -12.93 -5.98 -11.40
C GLY A 172 -14.02 -5.32 -10.54
N HIS A 173 -14.94 -4.53 -11.12
CA HIS A 173 -16.00 -3.87 -10.33
C HIS A 173 -16.96 -4.88 -9.68
N ALA A 174 -17.36 -5.94 -10.40
CA ALA A 174 -18.25 -6.97 -9.82
C ALA A 174 -17.64 -7.63 -8.57
N ARG A 175 -16.32 -7.91 -8.62
CA ARG A 175 -15.54 -8.43 -7.50
C ARG A 175 -15.48 -7.42 -6.36
N LEU A 176 -15.11 -6.18 -6.66
CA LEU A 176 -15.06 -5.09 -5.67
C LEU A 176 -16.41 -4.93 -4.97
N ARG A 177 -17.51 -4.85 -5.73
CA ARG A 177 -18.88 -4.71 -5.19
C ARG A 177 -19.24 -5.85 -4.25
N SER A 178 -18.93 -7.10 -4.64
CA SER A 178 -19.20 -8.25 -3.78
C SER A 178 -18.48 -8.16 -2.42
N VAL A 179 -17.21 -7.76 -2.44
CA VAL A 179 -16.41 -7.61 -1.22
C VAL A 179 -16.90 -6.42 -0.40
N TRP A 180 -17.14 -5.30 -1.06
CA TRP A 180 -17.63 -4.07 -0.43
C TRP A 180 -18.95 -4.30 0.30
N ASN A 181 -19.90 -4.98 -0.33
CA ASN A 181 -21.20 -5.29 0.28
C ASN A 181 -21.07 -6.13 1.57
N GLY A 182 -20.10 -7.05 1.62
CA GLY A 182 -19.84 -7.85 2.82
C GLY A 182 -19.02 -7.11 3.89
N LEU A 183 -18.12 -6.22 3.47
CA LEU A 183 -17.11 -5.61 4.35
C LEU A 183 -17.53 -4.25 4.92
N ALA A 184 -18.27 -3.45 4.16
CA ALA A 184 -18.62 -2.08 4.54
C ALA A 184 -19.34 -1.96 5.91
N PRO A 185 -20.29 -2.85 6.27
CA PRO A 185 -20.91 -2.79 7.60
C PRO A 185 -19.89 -2.99 8.74
N ALA A 186 -18.92 -3.90 8.56
CA ALA A 186 -17.89 -4.14 9.56
C ALA A 186 -16.91 -2.96 9.67
N LEU A 187 -16.55 -2.33 8.55
CA LEU A 187 -15.70 -1.14 8.56
C LEU A 187 -16.39 0.05 9.23
N ALA A 188 -17.69 0.23 9.02
CA ALA A 188 -18.47 1.26 9.71
C ALA A 188 -18.43 1.09 11.24
N GLY A 189 -18.54 -0.15 11.73
CA GLY A 189 -18.37 -0.45 13.15
C GLY A 189 -16.99 -0.10 13.70
N LEU A 190 -15.93 -0.34 12.90
CA LEU A 190 -14.56 0.04 13.29
C LEU A 190 -14.35 1.57 13.34
N SER A 191 -14.92 2.31 12.38
CA SER A 191 -14.85 3.78 12.35
C SER A 191 -15.54 4.39 13.56
N ALA A 192 -16.77 3.95 13.87
CA ALA A 192 -17.52 4.45 15.01
C ALA A 192 -16.81 4.16 16.35
N ALA A 193 -16.17 3.00 16.47
CA ALA A 193 -15.38 2.65 17.65
C ALA A 193 -14.14 3.57 17.82
N HIS A 194 -13.47 3.91 16.71
CA HIS A 194 -12.35 4.85 16.71
C HIS A 194 -12.80 6.25 17.19
N GLU A 195 -13.87 6.80 16.59
CA GLU A 195 -14.43 8.11 16.94
C GLU A 195 -14.85 8.19 18.42
N SER A 196 -15.46 7.11 18.94
CA SER A 196 -15.83 7.01 20.35
C SER A 196 -14.61 6.98 21.29
N GLY A 197 -13.54 6.27 20.89
CA GLY A 197 -12.28 6.21 21.61
C GLY A 197 -11.55 7.56 21.68
N VAL A 198 -11.48 8.28 20.56
CA VAL A 198 -10.89 9.63 20.49
C VAL A 198 -11.67 10.62 21.37
N THR A 199 -13.00 10.57 21.32
CA THR A 199 -13.85 11.44 22.15
C THR A 199 -13.65 11.19 23.64
N THR A 200 -13.49 9.93 24.04
CA THR A 200 -13.27 9.56 25.45
C THR A 200 -11.88 9.99 25.94
N ALA A 201 -10.84 9.80 25.12
CA ALA A 201 -9.48 10.25 25.44
C ALA A 201 -9.36 11.77 25.52
N GLY A 202 -9.98 12.51 24.58
CA GLY A 202 -10.00 13.97 24.58
C GLY A 202 -10.73 14.57 25.77
N ARG A 203 -11.76 13.88 26.28
CA ARG A 203 -12.51 14.32 27.47
C ARG A 203 -11.76 14.06 28.77
N ALA A 204 -10.98 12.98 28.86
CA ALA A 204 -10.12 12.69 30.01
C ALA A 204 -8.92 13.65 30.12
N ALA A 205 -8.40 14.15 28.99
CA ALA A 205 -7.32 15.14 28.97
C ALA A 205 -7.74 16.56 29.40
N LEU A 206 -9.04 16.80 29.63
CA LEU A 206 -9.61 18.09 30.01
C LEU A 206 -10.22 18.10 31.43
N SER A 207 -9.99 17.06 32.22
CA SER A 207 -10.30 17.08 33.66
C SER A 207 -9.05 17.47 34.46
N PRO A 208 -9.10 18.59 35.23
CA PRO A 208 -8.00 19.03 36.08
C PRO A 208 -7.74 18.09 37.27
#